data_AF-A0A351HVM0-F1
#
_entry.id   AF-A0A351HVM0-F1
#
_cell.length_a   1.000
_cell.length_b   1.000
_cell.length_c   1.000
_cell.angle_alpha   90.00
_cell.angle_beta   90.00
_cell.angle_gamma   90.00
#
_symmetry.space_group_name_H-M   'P 1'
#
loop_
_entity.id
_entity.type
_entity.pdbx_description
1 polymer ?
#
loop_
_entity_poly.entity_id
_entity_poly.type
_entity_poly.pdbx_seq_one_letter_code
_entity_poly.pdbx_strand_id
1 'polypeptide(L)'
;MNRLTQAWIGMILLIGTLVVNSFGAFGVFNGMSQRDISDMNGTLITPAPSTFSIWSVIYALLIAAAVVMIVKNKEAYYGQAIEGISKLFWLTSGLNMLWIVVFSYNLIGVSALVILAFAITLTLLILQLGKIQTASQWLLPAAFGMYTGWLLIATVVNI
;
A
#
# COMPACT_ATOMS: atom_id res chain seq x y z
N MET A 1 -20.69 -1.78 -11.13
CA MET A 1 -20.13 -0.42 -11.00
C MET A 1 -19.21 -0.16 -12.17
N ASN A 2 -19.31 0.99 -12.83
CA ASN A 2 -18.48 1.26 -14.01
C ASN A 2 -16.99 1.43 -13.62
N ARG A 3 -16.08 1.30 -14.61
CA ARG A 3 -14.62 1.36 -14.40
C ARG A 3 -14.16 2.68 -13.80
N LEU A 4 -14.72 3.79 -14.28
CA LEU A 4 -14.35 5.12 -13.81
C LEU A 4 -14.66 5.31 -12.31
N THR A 5 -15.85 4.90 -11.87
CA THR A 5 -16.22 4.92 -10.46
C THR A 5 -15.29 4.03 -9.62
N GLN A 6 -14.92 2.85 -10.11
CA GLN A 6 -13.98 1.97 -9.40
C GLN A 6 -12.60 2.63 -9.23
N ALA A 7 -12.07 3.26 -10.27
CA ALA A 7 -10.80 3.97 -10.23
C ALA A 7 -10.83 5.17 -9.27
N TRP A 8 -11.94 5.94 -9.27
CA TRP A 8 -12.13 7.05 -8.33
C TRP A 8 -12.21 6.61 -6.87
N ILE A 9 -12.90 5.50 -6.57
CA ILE A 9 -12.90 4.92 -5.22
C ILE A 9 -11.48 4.55 -4.80
N GLY A 10 -10.72 3.94 -5.70
CA GLY A 10 -9.30 3.63 -5.47
C GLY A 10 -8.49 4.89 -5.14
N MET A 11 -8.66 5.97 -5.89
CA MET A 11 -7.99 7.24 -5.64
C MET A 11 -8.38 7.86 -4.29
N ILE A 12 -9.67 7.87 -3.95
CA ILE A 12 -10.15 8.42 -2.67
C ILE A 12 -9.58 7.63 -1.49
N LEU A 13 -9.57 6.30 -1.59
CA LEU A 13 -8.99 5.44 -0.55
C LEU A 13 -7.47 5.62 -0.44
N LEU A 14 -6.78 5.82 -1.56
CA LEU A 14 -5.35 6.15 -1.55
C LEU A 14 -5.09 7.50 -0.86
N ILE A 15 -5.89 8.52 -1.14
CA ILE A 15 -5.79 9.82 -0.45
C ILE A 15 -6.01 9.64 1.06
N GLY A 16 -7.05 8.90 1.46
CA GLY A 16 -7.29 8.57 2.87
C GLY A 16 -6.11 7.82 3.50
N THR A 17 -5.50 6.91 2.76
CA THR A 17 -4.28 6.18 3.17
C THR A 17 -3.13 7.15 3.45
N LEU A 18 -2.87 8.12 2.57
CA LEU A 18 -1.81 9.12 2.76
C LEU A 18 -2.07 10.01 3.98
N VAL A 19 -3.32 10.41 4.21
CA VAL A 19 -3.71 11.18 5.40
C VAL A 19 -3.45 10.40 6.68
N VAL A 20 -3.90 9.14 6.75
CA VAL A 20 -3.70 8.29 7.94
C VAL A 20 -2.22 8.01 8.17
N ASN A 21 -1.43 7.76 7.11
CA ASN A 21 0.02 7.63 7.24
C ASN A 21 0.67 8.90 7.77
N SER A 22 0.24 10.07 7.29
CA SER A 22 0.73 11.35 7.79
C SER A 22 0.40 11.54 9.28
N PHE A 23 -0.79 11.14 9.70
CA PHE A 23 -1.19 11.18 11.12
C PHE A 23 -0.34 10.25 11.98
N GLY A 24 -0.03 9.05 11.51
CA GLY A 24 0.89 8.14 12.20
C GLY A 24 2.32 8.69 12.25
N ALA A 25 2.81 9.30 11.17
CA ALA A 25 4.13 9.89 11.11
C ALA A 25 4.29 11.10 12.05
N PHE A 26 3.23 11.90 12.22
CA PHE A 26 3.22 13.04 13.15
C PHE A 26 2.81 12.68 14.58
N GLY A 27 2.53 11.41 14.87
CA GLY A 27 2.14 10.96 16.21
C GLY A 27 0.77 11.44 16.67
N VAL A 28 -0.15 11.74 15.74
CA VAL A 28 -1.49 12.25 16.05
C VAL A 28 -2.33 11.25 16.85
N PHE A 29 -2.12 9.94 16.68
CA PHE A 29 -2.95 8.92 17.31
C PHE A 29 -2.68 8.74 18.81
N ASN A 30 -1.42 8.82 19.24
CA ASN A 30 -1.02 8.49 20.61
C ASN A 30 0.14 9.35 21.16
N GLY A 31 0.54 10.42 20.46
CA GLY A 31 1.65 11.29 20.83
C GLY A 31 3.04 10.78 20.45
N MET A 32 3.15 9.58 19.88
CA MET A 32 4.42 9.01 19.40
C MET A 32 4.37 8.81 17.89
N SER A 33 5.41 9.22 17.19
CA SER A 33 5.52 8.95 15.75
C SER A 33 5.73 7.45 15.51
N GLN A 34 5.40 6.99 14.30
CA GLN A 34 5.75 5.63 13.86
C GLN A 34 7.24 5.31 14.03
N ARG A 35 8.09 6.31 13.87
CA ARG A 35 9.52 6.16 14.09
C ARG A 35 9.82 5.86 15.56
N ASP A 36 9.21 6.60 16.48
CA ASP A 36 9.40 6.38 17.92
C ASP A 36 8.96 4.96 18.32
N ILE A 37 7.78 4.51 17.83
CA ILE A 37 7.30 3.15 18.08
C ILE A 37 8.25 2.10 17.49
N SER A 38 8.77 2.33 16.28
CA SER A 38 9.72 1.42 15.64
C SER A 38 11.04 1.36 16.40
N ASP A 39 11.55 2.49 16.87
CA ASP A 39 12.81 2.59 17.61
C ASP A 39 12.69 1.89 18.98
N MET A 40 11.50 1.88 19.58
CA MET A 40 11.20 1.14 20.83
C MET A 40 11.11 -0.38 20.64
N ASN A 41 10.70 -0.84 19.45
CA ASN A 41 10.43 -2.25 19.15
C ASN A 41 11.38 -2.82 18.09
N GLY A 42 12.61 -2.28 18.01
CA GLY A 42 13.59 -2.68 17.01
C GLY A 42 13.99 -4.16 17.10
N THR A 43 14.02 -4.82 15.95
CA THR A 43 14.58 -6.17 15.75
C THR A 43 16.00 -6.10 15.16
N LEU A 44 16.74 -7.22 15.18
CA LEU A 44 18.11 -7.31 14.62
C LEU A 44 18.21 -6.90 13.13
N ILE A 45 17.09 -6.93 12.41
CA ILE A 45 17.00 -6.61 10.99
C ILE A 45 16.14 -5.36 10.72
N THR A 46 15.81 -4.59 11.76
CA THR A 46 15.08 -3.32 11.60
C THR A 46 15.91 -2.36 10.76
N PRO A 47 15.39 -1.87 9.62
CA PRO A 47 16.15 -0.99 8.74
C PRO A 47 16.51 0.34 9.42
N ALA A 48 17.58 0.97 8.92
CA ALA A 48 17.92 2.34 9.31
C ALA A 48 16.73 3.30 9.03
N PRO A 49 16.56 4.38 9.82
CA PRO A 49 15.44 5.31 9.65
C PRO A 49 15.32 5.92 8.24
N SER A 50 16.44 6.10 7.54
CA SER A 50 16.46 6.58 6.15
C SER A 50 15.76 5.65 5.17
N THR A 51 15.70 4.34 5.46
CA THR A 51 15.07 3.33 4.60
C THR A 51 13.56 3.56 4.49
N PHE A 52 12.92 4.17 5.49
CA PHE A 52 11.50 4.53 5.42
C PHE A 52 11.17 5.60 4.37
N SER A 53 12.18 6.29 3.80
CA SER A 53 11.96 7.21 2.67
C SER A 53 11.40 6.51 1.42
N ILE A 54 11.56 5.19 1.30
CA ILE A 54 10.99 4.38 0.20
C ILE A 54 9.47 4.53 0.09
N TRP A 55 8.76 4.83 1.20
CA TRP A 55 7.33 5.07 1.19
C TRP A 55 6.94 6.24 0.28
N SER A 56 7.77 7.29 0.20
CA SER A 56 7.51 8.42 -0.70
C SER A 56 7.53 8.00 -2.17
N VAL A 57 8.45 7.11 -2.55
CA VAL A 57 8.54 6.55 -3.91
C VAL A 57 7.35 5.66 -4.21
N ILE A 58 6.99 4.77 -3.28
CA ILE A 58 5.82 3.89 -3.41
C ILE A 58 4.55 4.72 -3.60
N TYR A 59 4.33 5.74 -2.76
CA TYR A 59 3.15 6.60 -2.86
C TYR A 59 3.13 7.40 -4.15
N ALA A 60 4.26 7.94 -4.61
CA ALA A 60 4.32 8.62 -5.91
C ALA A 60 3.91 7.69 -7.06
N LEU A 61 4.40 6.44 -7.07
CA LEU A 61 4.03 5.45 -8.07
C LEU A 61 2.55 5.05 -7.98
N LEU A 62 2.01 4.86 -6.77
CA LEU A 62 0.61 4.52 -6.58
C LEU A 62 -0.33 5.66 -7.02
N ILE A 63 0.03 6.92 -6.72
CA ILE A 63 -0.71 8.09 -7.20
C ILE A 63 -0.70 8.12 -8.74
N ALA A 64 0.48 7.96 -9.36
CA ALA A 64 0.60 7.91 -10.81
C ALA A 64 -0.24 6.77 -11.41
N ALA A 65 -0.20 5.57 -10.82
CA ALA A 65 -1.01 4.44 -11.24
C ALA A 65 -2.52 4.74 -11.12
N ALA A 66 -2.96 5.34 -10.01
CA ALA A 66 -4.36 5.71 -9.79
C ALA A 66 -4.83 6.80 -10.79
N VAL A 67 -4.03 7.83 -11.04
CA VAL A 67 -4.33 8.86 -12.06
C VAL A 67 -4.46 8.21 -13.43
N VAL A 68 -3.52 7.35 -13.80
CA VAL A 68 -3.54 6.68 -15.11
C VAL A 68 -4.75 5.76 -15.24
N MET A 69 -5.12 5.00 -14.20
CA MET A 69 -6.35 4.21 -14.20
C MET A 69 -7.60 5.08 -14.42
N ILE A 70 -7.65 6.30 -13.87
CA ILE A 70 -8.76 7.23 -14.10
C ILE A 70 -8.75 7.73 -15.56
N VAL A 71 -7.63 8.29 -16.01
CA VAL A 71 -7.51 8.93 -17.34
C VAL A 71 -7.70 7.91 -18.47
N LYS A 72 -7.09 6.72 -18.32
CA LYS A 72 -7.04 5.68 -19.36
C LYS A 72 -8.05 4.55 -19.12
N ASN A 73 -9.09 4.76 -18.32
CA ASN A 73 -10.08 3.72 -17.95
C ASN A 73 -10.76 3.00 -19.14
N LYS A 74 -10.76 3.62 -20.32
CA LYS A 74 -11.33 3.07 -21.57
C LYS A 74 -10.34 2.25 -22.39
N GLU A 75 -9.04 2.39 -22.16
CA GLU A 75 -8.02 1.58 -22.82
C GLU A 75 -8.12 0.11 -22.35
N ALA A 76 -7.86 -0.84 -23.24
CA ALA A 76 -8.08 -2.26 -22.97
C ALA A 76 -7.33 -2.76 -21.73
N TYR A 77 -6.03 -2.45 -21.64
CA TYR A 77 -5.19 -2.88 -20.51
C TYR A 77 -5.67 -2.29 -19.17
N TYR A 78 -5.81 -0.97 -19.09
CA TYR A 78 -6.21 -0.30 -17.84
C TYR A 78 -7.64 -0.63 -17.44
N GLY A 79 -8.54 -0.78 -18.40
CA GLY A 79 -9.91 -1.22 -18.14
C GLY A 79 -9.97 -2.61 -17.52
N GLN A 80 -9.22 -3.57 -18.06
CA GLN A 80 -9.09 -4.91 -17.48
C GLN A 80 -8.41 -4.87 -16.10
N ALA A 81 -7.37 -4.05 -15.94
CA ALA A 81 -6.68 -3.88 -14.66
C ALA A 81 -7.65 -3.37 -13.59
N ILE A 82 -8.41 -2.31 -13.88
CA ILE A 82 -9.42 -1.76 -12.96
C ILE A 82 -10.42 -2.84 -12.54
N GLU A 83 -10.96 -3.60 -13.47
CA GLU A 83 -11.95 -4.64 -13.17
C GLU A 83 -11.37 -5.80 -12.35
N GLY A 84 -10.13 -6.18 -12.62
CA GLY A 84 -9.45 -7.22 -11.86
C GLY A 84 -9.07 -6.76 -10.45
N ILE A 85 -8.32 -5.66 -10.36
CA ILE A 85 -7.55 -5.35 -9.15
C ILE A 85 -8.22 -4.35 -8.20
N SER A 86 -9.26 -3.60 -8.62
CA SER A 86 -9.77 -2.47 -7.81
C SER A 86 -10.20 -2.89 -6.41
N LYS A 87 -10.90 -4.02 -6.26
CA LYS A 87 -11.35 -4.51 -4.94
C LYS A 87 -10.17 -4.85 -4.03
N LEU A 88 -9.14 -5.49 -4.58
CA LEU A 88 -7.91 -5.78 -3.84
C LEU A 88 -7.20 -4.49 -3.47
N PHE A 89 -7.14 -3.50 -4.38
CA PHE A 89 -6.53 -2.21 -4.09
C PHE A 89 -7.27 -1.45 -2.97
N TRP A 90 -8.60 -1.50 -2.94
CA TRP A 90 -9.39 -0.91 -1.85
C TRP A 90 -9.10 -1.61 -0.52
N LEU A 91 -9.05 -2.95 -0.53
CA LEU A 91 -8.72 -3.73 0.65
C LEU A 91 -7.30 -3.41 1.15
N THR A 92 -6.32 -3.28 0.25
CA THR A 92 -4.95 -2.86 0.62
C THR A 92 -4.92 -1.48 1.26
N SER A 93 -5.74 -0.54 0.78
CA SER A 93 -5.83 0.80 1.38
C SER A 93 -6.41 0.73 2.80
N GLY A 94 -7.48 -0.06 2.99
CA GLY A 94 -8.07 -0.29 4.31
C GLY A 94 -7.11 -0.98 5.28
N LEU A 95 -6.42 -2.03 4.83
CA LEU A 95 -5.42 -2.75 5.64
C LEU A 95 -4.22 -1.87 5.98
N ASN A 96 -3.79 -1.01 5.06
CA ASN A 96 -2.73 -0.04 5.34
C ASN A 96 -3.15 0.92 6.46
N MET A 97 -4.31 1.57 6.33
CA MET A 97 -4.81 2.48 7.36
C MET A 97 -4.98 1.79 8.71
N LEU A 98 -5.54 0.58 8.72
CA LEU A 98 -5.67 -0.23 9.94
C LEU A 98 -4.32 -0.56 10.57
N TRP A 99 -3.35 -0.97 9.75
CA TRP A 99 -2.00 -1.27 10.21
C TRP A 99 -1.36 -0.05 10.90
N ILE A 100 -1.46 1.14 10.29
CA ILE A 100 -0.94 2.37 10.89
C ILE A 100 -1.56 2.65 12.25
N VAL A 101 -2.88 2.52 12.39
CA VAL A 101 -3.57 2.78 13.66
C VAL A 101 -3.14 1.76 14.73
N VAL A 102 -3.19 0.47 14.41
CA VAL A 102 -2.82 -0.61 15.34
C VAL A 102 -1.35 -0.53 15.76
N PHE A 103 -0.46 -0.24 14.80
CA PHE A 103 0.96 -0.04 15.07
C PHE A 103 1.19 1.19 15.95
N SER A 104 0.49 2.30 15.70
CA SER A 104 0.59 3.50 16.52
C SER A 104 0.25 3.21 17.98
N TYR A 105 -0.77 2.39 18.26
CA TYR A 105 -1.10 1.98 19.64
C TYR A 105 -0.16 0.90 20.24
N ASN A 106 0.98 0.62 19.61
CA ASN A 106 1.97 -0.35 20.06
C ASN A 106 1.42 -1.79 20.21
N LEU A 107 0.37 -2.13 19.46
CA LEU A 107 -0.24 -3.47 19.46
C LEU A 107 0.53 -4.40 18.50
N ILE A 108 1.80 -4.65 18.79
CA ILE A 108 2.77 -5.28 17.85
C ILE A 108 2.28 -6.63 17.30
N GLY A 109 1.77 -7.53 18.16
CA GLY A 109 1.26 -8.82 17.69
C GLY A 109 0.06 -8.71 16.75
N VAL A 110 -0.85 -7.77 17.01
CA VAL A 110 -1.99 -7.51 16.11
C VAL A 110 -1.51 -6.84 14.81
N SER A 111 -0.56 -5.90 14.92
CA SER A 111 0.08 -5.26 13.78
C SER A 111 0.72 -6.29 12.83
N ALA A 112 1.40 -7.30 13.37
CA ALA A 112 2.00 -8.39 12.59
C ALA A 112 0.94 -9.23 11.84
N LEU A 113 -0.23 -9.48 12.44
CA LEU A 113 -1.31 -10.17 11.73
C LEU A 113 -1.90 -9.31 10.60
N VAL A 114 -2.07 -8.00 10.84
CA VAL A 114 -2.57 -7.07 9.82
C VAL A 114 -1.57 -6.94 8.67
N ILE A 115 -0.27 -6.82 8.94
CA ILE A 115 0.76 -6.71 7.89
C ILE A 115 0.84 -7.98 7.04
N LEU A 116 0.65 -9.16 7.64
CA LEU A 116 0.61 -10.43 6.92
C LEU A 116 -0.61 -10.51 5.99
N ALA A 117 -1.81 -10.20 6.50
CA ALA A 117 -3.03 -10.14 5.67
C ALA A 117 -2.87 -9.14 4.52
N PHE A 118 -2.18 -8.04 4.79
CA PHE A 118 -1.90 -7.00 3.81
C PHE A 118 -0.90 -7.48 2.74
N ALA A 119 0.19 -8.13 3.12
CA ALA A 119 1.16 -8.73 2.20
C ALA A 119 0.52 -9.79 1.30
N ILE A 120 -0.35 -10.64 1.85
CA ILE A 120 -1.13 -11.62 1.07
C ILE A 120 -2.03 -10.89 0.07
N THR A 121 -2.74 -9.85 0.49
CA THR A 121 -3.64 -9.09 -0.39
C THR A 121 -2.88 -8.44 -1.55
N LEU A 122 -1.73 -7.81 -1.28
CA LEU A 122 -0.86 -7.23 -2.31
C LEU A 122 -0.27 -8.30 -3.25
N THR A 123 0.07 -9.47 -2.72
CA THR A 123 0.52 -10.61 -3.53
C THR A 123 -0.57 -11.08 -4.48
N LEU A 124 -1.82 -11.23 -3.99
CA LEU A 124 -2.95 -11.57 -4.85
C LEU A 124 -3.19 -10.48 -5.92
N LEU A 125 -3.03 -9.21 -5.56
CA LEU A 125 -3.17 -8.08 -6.47
C LEU A 125 -2.17 -8.18 -7.62
N ILE A 126 -0.88 -8.37 -7.30
CA ILE A 126 0.15 -8.43 -8.34
C ILE A 126 0.04 -9.70 -9.19
N LEU A 127 -0.42 -10.82 -8.63
CA LEU A 127 -0.71 -12.02 -9.40
C LEU A 127 -1.85 -11.80 -10.41
N GLN A 128 -2.89 -11.07 -10.03
CA GLN A 128 -3.96 -10.71 -10.97
C GLN A 128 -3.46 -9.76 -12.06
N LEU A 129 -2.66 -8.77 -11.70
CA LEU A 129 -2.05 -7.86 -12.65
C LEU A 129 -1.10 -8.58 -13.63
N GLY A 130 -0.35 -9.57 -13.14
CA GLY A 130 0.56 -10.40 -13.93
C GLY A 130 -0.14 -11.20 -15.03
N LYS A 131 -1.42 -11.58 -14.85
CA LYS A 131 -2.19 -12.33 -15.85
C LYS A 131 -2.53 -11.52 -17.10
N ILE A 132 -2.62 -10.20 -16.97
CA ILE A 132 -2.98 -9.27 -18.06
C ILE A 132 -1.77 -8.43 -18.52
N GLN A 133 -0.58 -8.74 -17.98
CA GLN A 133 0.60 -7.92 -18.15
C GLN A 133 1.16 -8.03 -19.58
N THR A 134 1.55 -6.88 -20.13
CA THR A 134 2.17 -6.77 -21.46
C THR A 134 3.47 -5.97 -21.39
N ALA A 135 4.44 -6.26 -22.25
CA ALA A 135 5.77 -5.61 -22.20
C ALA A 135 5.73 -4.09 -22.36
N SER A 136 4.67 -3.53 -22.96
CA SER A 136 4.52 -2.09 -23.20
C SER A 136 3.99 -1.31 -21.98
N GLN A 137 3.46 -1.98 -20.96
CA GLN A 137 2.78 -1.35 -19.83
C GLN A 137 3.56 -1.57 -18.54
N TRP A 138 4.35 -0.60 -18.08
CA TRP A 138 5.27 -0.79 -16.95
C TRP A 138 4.76 -0.20 -15.62
N LEU A 139 3.90 0.82 -15.67
CA LEU A 139 3.58 1.64 -14.50
C LEU A 139 2.87 0.89 -13.37
N LEU A 140 1.77 0.19 -13.67
CA LEU A 140 1.03 -0.57 -12.65
C LEU A 140 1.89 -1.68 -12.04
N PRO A 141 2.63 -2.49 -12.83
CA PRO A 141 3.55 -3.49 -12.30
C PRO A 141 4.64 -2.88 -11.43
N ALA A 142 5.22 -1.75 -11.83
CA ALA A 142 6.23 -1.07 -11.04
C ALA A 142 5.66 -0.55 -9.70
N ALA A 143 4.50 0.10 -9.73
CA ALA A 143 3.85 0.66 -8.56
C ALA A 143 3.46 -0.43 -7.55
N PHE A 144 2.68 -1.42 -8.00
CA PHE A 144 2.22 -2.50 -7.14
C PHE A 144 3.34 -3.50 -6.82
N GLY A 145 4.32 -3.70 -7.70
CA GLY A 145 5.49 -4.53 -7.44
C GLY A 145 6.40 -3.96 -6.37
N MET A 146 6.70 -2.66 -6.43
CA MET A 146 7.47 -1.99 -5.39
C MET A 146 6.72 -2.00 -4.05
N TYR A 147 5.41 -1.79 -4.07
CA TYR A 147 4.59 -1.86 -2.87
C TYR A 147 4.61 -3.27 -2.24
N THR A 148 4.36 -4.31 -3.04
CA THR A 148 4.38 -5.70 -2.58
C THR A 148 5.76 -6.08 -2.04
N GLY A 149 6.83 -5.76 -2.78
CA GLY A 149 8.20 -6.09 -2.37
C GLY A 149 8.59 -5.46 -1.04
N TRP A 150 8.27 -4.19 -0.85
CA TRP A 150 8.53 -3.51 0.43
C TRP A 150 7.70 -4.10 1.57
N LEU A 151 6.43 -4.42 1.34
CA LEU A 151 5.57 -4.97 2.38
C LEU A 151 5.98 -6.40 2.79
N LEU A 152 6.55 -7.18 1.87
CA LEU A 152 7.14 -8.49 2.20
C LEU A 152 8.32 -8.34 3.16
N ILE A 153 9.22 -7.37 2.90
CA ILE A 153 10.33 -7.06 3.82
C ILE A 153 9.77 -6.64 5.18
N ALA A 154 8.79 -5.73 5.19
CA ALA A 154 8.17 -5.27 6.42
C ALA A 154 7.52 -6.41 7.22
N THR A 155 6.93 -7.40 6.53
CA THR A 155 6.34 -8.58 7.19
C THR A 155 7.41 -9.41 7.91
N VAL A 156 8.57 -9.64 7.29
CA VAL A 156 9.68 -10.37 7.92
C VAL A 156 10.28 -9.60 9.10
N VAL A 157 10.33 -8.27 9.03
CA VAL A 157 10.86 -7.44 10.13
C VAL A 157 9.93 -7.42 11.36
N ASN A 158 8.63 -7.64 11.16
CA ASN A 158 7.59 -7.53 12.20
C ASN A 158 7.18 -8.88 12.82
N ILE A 159 7.78 -10.00 12.41
CA ILE A 159 7.54 -11.35 12.93
C ILE A 159 8.82 -11.84 13.61
#